data_AF-X0S4X6-F1
#
_entry.id   AF-X0S4X6-F1
#
_cell.length_a   1.000
_cell.length_b   1.000
_cell.length_c   1.000
_cell.angle_alpha   90.00
_cell.angle_beta   90.00
_cell.angle_gamma   90.00
#
_symmetry.space_group_name_H-M   'P 1'
#
loop_
_entity.id
_entity.type
_entity.pdbx_description
1 polymer ?
#
loop_
_entity_poly.entity_id
_entity_poly.type
_entity_poly.pdbx_seq_one_letter_code
_entity_poly.pdbx_strand_id
1 'polypeptide(L)'
;MHEKTKKPHFDFDFFEDLTGVIPLEPPKRVDDVGGRIMKIRKEKDLSLDEVSKMTGFDVEFLSKIENKELQPQLGTVIRLSKALDSAFGRLVSGVGDKLYSITRKDERRTISRSTSKKGQKQIYTYKSLAPDVKGRHMEAFLVQLEE
;
A
#
# COMPACT_ATOMS: atom_id res chain seq x y z
N MET A 1 -58.92 -12.95 -31.41
CA MET A 1 -57.77 -12.05 -31.19
C MET A 1 -57.13 -12.44 -29.87
N HIS A 2 -55.92 -13.02 -29.90
CA HIS A 2 -55.13 -13.27 -28.69
C HIS A 2 -53.81 -12.53 -28.88
N GLU A 3 -53.69 -11.36 -28.25
CA GLU A 3 -52.43 -10.62 -28.16
C GLU A 3 -51.42 -11.45 -27.37
N LYS A 4 -50.36 -11.88 -28.04
CA LYS A 4 -49.19 -12.46 -27.38
C LYS A 4 -48.37 -11.32 -26.80
N THR A 5 -48.40 -11.17 -25.47
CA THR A 5 -47.41 -10.41 -24.72
C THR A 5 -46.04 -11.06 -24.89
N LYS A 6 -45.27 -10.60 -25.88
CA LYS A 6 -43.83 -10.90 -25.98
C LYS A 6 -43.16 -10.18 -24.81
N LYS A 7 -42.75 -10.94 -23.80
CA LYS A 7 -41.76 -10.46 -22.81
C LYS A 7 -40.50 -10.01 -23.57
N PRO A 8 -39.87 -8.90 -23.19
CA PRO A 8 -38.64 -8.47 -23.85
C PRO A 8 -37.57 -9.55 -23.64
N HIS A 9 -37.12 -10.12 -24.76
CA HIS A 9 -35.86 -10.86 -24.85
C HIS A 9 -34.75 -9.84 -24.57
N PHE A 10 -33.69 -10.23 -23.87
CA PHE A 10 -32.57 -9.38 -23.43
C PHE A 10 -32.71 -8.77 -22.02
N ASP A 11 -32.76 -9.67 -21.03
CA ASP A 11 -32.13 -9.44 -19.73
C ASP A 11 -30.73 -10.08 -19.80
N PHE A 12 -29.88 -9.55 -20.68
CA PHE A 12 -28.49 -10.00 -20.84
C PHE A 12 -27.63 -9.00 -20.08
N ASP A 13 -27.19 -9.36 -18.88
CA ASP A 13 -26.14 -8.60 -18.21
C ASP A 13 -24.79 -8.97 -18.83
N PHE A 14 -24.49 -8.32 -19.95
CA PHE A 14 -23.24 -8.51 -20.69
C PHE A 14 -22.01 -8.36 -19.80
N PHE A 15 -22.09 -7.59 -18.71
CA PHE A 15 -20.99 -7.48 -17.76
C PHE A 15 -20.78 -8.77 -16.97
N GLU A 16 -21.83 -9.37 -16.41
CA GLU A 16 -21.72 -10.63 -15.67
C GLU A 16 -21.25 -11.79 -16.56
N ASP A 17 -21.78 -11.89 -17.79
CA ASP A 17 -21.42 -12.92 -18.76
C ASP A 17 -19.95 -12.83 -19.22
N LEU A 18 -19.39 -11.62 -19.28
CA LEU A 18 -18.00 -11.39 -19.67
C LEU A 18 -17.01 -11.52 -18.51
N THR A 19 -17.40 -11.15 -17.29
CA THR A 19 -16.48 -11.14 -16.13
C THR A 19 -16.54 -12.42 -15.30
N GLY A 20 -17.63 -13.18 -15.38
CA GLY A 20 -17.91 -14.27 -14.45
C GLY A 20 -17.93 -13.81 -12.99
N VAL A 21 -17.95 -14.77 -12.06
CA VAL A 21 -17.78 -14.48 -10.63
C VAL A 21 -16.28 -14.40 -10.34
N ILE A 22 -15.77 -13.18 -10.13
CA ILE A 22 -14.39 -12.99 -9.67
C ILE A 22 -14.36 -13.40 -8.19
N PRO A 23 -13.68 -14.51 -7.81
CA PRO A 23 -13.57 -14.86 -6.41
C PRO A 23 -12.87 -13.73 -5.67
N LEU A 24 -13.52 -13.22 -4.61
CA LEU A 24 -12.89 -12.28 -3.70
C LEU A 24 -11.69 -13.00 -3.07
N GLU A 25 -10.47 -12.63 -3.49
CA GLU A 25 -9.27 -13.15 -2.86
C GLU A 25 -9.36 -12.88 -1.35
N PRO A 26 -9.06 -13.87 -0.49
CA PRO A 26 -9.04 -13.63 0.94
C PRO A 26 -8.06 -12.48 1.22
N PRO A 27 -8.38 -11.59 2.17
CA PRO A 27 -7.55 -10.42 2.45
C PRO A 27 -6.12 -10.89 2.73
N LYS A 28 -5.19 -10.48 1.87
CA LYS A 28 -3.78 -10.80 2.02
C LYS A 28 -3.32 -10.26 3.37
N ARG A 29 -2.92 -11.15 4.28
CA ARG A 29 -2.44 -10.73 5.61
C ARG A 29 -1.23 -9.82 5.40
N VAL A 30 -1.37 -8.59 5.86
CA VAL A 30 -0.26 -7.63 5.91
C VAL A 30 0.76 -8.16 6.90
N ASP A 31 1.93 -8.58 6.40
CA ASP A 31 3.04 -8.97 7.27
C ASP A 31 3.38 -7.82 8.22
N ASP A 32 3.64 -8.11 9.49
CA ASP A 32 4.17 -7.12 10.43
C ASP A 32 5.63 -6.75 10.07
N VAL A 33 6.15 -5.65 10.62
CA VAL A 33 7.52 -5.15 10.39
C VAL A 33 8.56 -6.24 10.60
N GLY A 34 8.45 -7.05 11.66
CA GLY A 34 9.35 -8.18 11.91
C GLY A 34 9.30 -9.24 10.80
N GLY A 35 8.10 -9.59 10.33
CA GLY A 35 7.92 -10.51 9.21
C GLY A 35 8.50 -9.97 7.90
N ARG A 36 8.37 -8.66 7.65
CA ARG A 36 8.97 -8.01 6.48
C ARG A 36 10.49 -7.97 6.54
N ILE A 37 11.06 -7.71 7.71
CA ILE A 37 12.51 -7.79 7.95
C ILE A 37 13.02 -9.20 7.61
N MET A 38 12.39 -10.23 8.18
CA MET A 38 12.74 -11.63 7.91
C MET A 38 12.64 -11.96 6.42
N LYS A 39 11.57 -11.52 5.76
CA LYS A 39 11.35 -11.76 4.33
C LYS A 39 12.45 -11.13 3.49
N ILE A 40 12.76 -9.86 3.70
CA ILE A 40 13.83 -9.15 2.96
C ILE A 40 15.19 -9.79 3.24
N ARG A 41 15.47 -10.17 4.49
CA ARG A 41 16.71 -10.86 4.85
C ARG A 41 16.86 -12.17 4.09
N LYS A 42 15.80 -13.00 4.04
CA LYS A 42 15.78 -14.27 3.32
C LYS A 42 15.84 -14.08 1.80
N GLU A 43 15.17 -13.08 1.24
CA GLU A 43 15.26 -12.72 -0.19
C GLU A 43 16.69 -12.35 -0.61
N LYS A 44 17.53 -11.93 0.33
CA LYS A 44 18.94 -11.58 0.12
C LYS A 44 19.91 -12.68 0.57
N ASP A 45 19.40 -13.86 0.93
CA ASP A 45 20.18 -15.01 1.43
C ASP A 45 21.10 -14.70 2.62
N LEU A 46 20.71 -13.72 3.46
CA LEU A 46 21.48 -13.31 4.63
C LEU A 46 21.08 -14.11 5.87
N SER A 47 22.05 -14.55 6.65
CA SER A 47 21.86 -15.10 7.99
C SER A 47 21.65 -13.99 9.04
N LEU A 48 21.12 -14.34 10.21
CA LEU A 48 21.01 -13.39 11.32
C LEU A 48 22.38 -12.92 11.83
N ASP A 49 23.40 -13.77 11.73
CA ASP A 49 24.78 -13.45 12.11
C ASP A 49 25.40 -12.39 11.18
N GLU A 50 25.15 -12.49 9.86
CA GLU A 50 25.59 -11.48 8.91
C GLU A 50 24.89 -10.13 9.12
N VAL A 51 23.57 -10.14 9.33
CA VAL A 51 22.82 -8.91 9.65
C VAL A 51 23.29 -8.31 10.98
N SER A 52 23.60 -9.15 11.97
CA SER A 52 24.22 -8.73 13.23
C SER A 52 25.54 -8.00 12.98
N LYS A 53 26.45 -8.56 12.18
CA LYS A 53 27.74 -7.92 11.82
C LYS A 53 27.55 -6.60 11.07
N MET A 54 26.57 -6.51 10.18
CA MET A 54 26.30 -5.30 9.40
C MET A 54 25.65 -4.19 10.23
N THR A 55 24.83 -4.55 11.21
CA THR A 55 24.06 -3.60 12.01
C THR A 55 24.66 -3.30 13.37
N GLY A 56 25.49 -4.18 13.92
CA GLY A 56 25.96 -4.15 15.30
C GLY A 56 24.89 -4.51 16.33
N PHE A 57 23.83 -5.23 15.93
CA PHE A 57 22.79 -5.73 16.84
C PHE A 57 23.02 -7.20 17.19
N ASP A 58 22.68 -7.60 18.42
CA ASP A 58 22.79 -9.00 18.81
C ASP A 58 21.85 -9.91 18.01
N VAL A 59 22.33 -11.12 17.69
CA VAL A 59 21.56 -12.13 16.95
C VAL A 59 20.23 -12.45 17.66
N GLU A 60 20.25 -12.52 18.98
CA GLU A 60 19.05 -12.76 19.78
C GLU A 60 18.03 -11.61 19.64
N PHE A 61 18.50 -10.37 19.62
CA PHE A 61 17.65 -9.19 19.42
C PHE A 61 16.99 -9.19 18.04
N LEU A 62 17.75 -9.51 16.99
CA LEU A 62 17.22 -9.65 15.63
C LEU A 62 16.20 -10.79 15.53
N SER A 63 16.47 -11.93 16.17
CA SER A 63 15.55 -13.07 16.22
C SER A 63 14.22 -12.72 16.90
N LYS A 64 14.28 -12.03 18.04
CA LYS A 64 13.08 -11.55 18.75
C LYS A 64 12.24 -10.59 17.91
N ILE A 65 12.88 -9.74 17.10
CA ILE A 65 12.18 -8.87 16.14
C ILE A 65 11.49 -9.71 15.06
N GLU A 66 12.19 -10.65 14.44
CA GLU A 66 11.62 -11.47 13.36
C GLU A 66 10.48 -12.38 13.83
N ASN A 67 10.55 -12.87 15.07
CA ASN A 67 9.54 -13.71 15.70
C ASN A 67 8.36 -12.92 16.32
N LYS A 68 8.35 -11.59 16.19
CA LYS A 68 7.31 -10.68 16.74
C LYS A 68 7.25 -10.64 18.27
N GLU A 69 8.31 -11.06 18.94
CA GLU A 69 8.45 -10.98 20.40
C GLU A 69 8.86 -9.56 20.83
N LEU A 70 9.55 -8.83 19.95
CA LEU A 70 10.02 -7.47 20.20
C LEU A 70 9.68 -6.55 19.02
N GLN A 71 9.07 -5.40 19.32
CA GLN A 71 8.78 -4.39 18.32
C GLN A 71 9.97 -3.42 18.18
N PRO A 72 10.59 -3.28 17.00
CA PRO A 72 11.76 -2.45 16.82
C PRO A 72 11.41 -0.96 16.89
N GLN A 73 12.28 -0.16 17.50
CA GLN A 73 12.16 1.30 17.48
C GLN A 73 12.44 1.86 16.08
N LEU A 74 11.98 3.09 15.82
CA LEU A 74 12.18 3.77 14.53
C LEU A 74 13.65 3.78 14.08
N GLY A 75 14.57 4.11 14.99
CA GLY A 75 16.01 4.13 14.71
C GLY A 75 16.57 2.75 14.34
N THR A 76 16.06 1.69 14.97
CA THR A 76 16.41 0.29 14.66
C THR A 76 15.97 -0.08 13.26
N VAL A 77 14.74 0.28 12.88
CA VAL A 77 14.22 0.00 11.52
C VAL A 77 15.01 0.77 10.46
N ILE A 78 15.42 2.01 10.73
CA ILE A 78 16.29 2.79 9.81
C ILE A 78 17.67 2.15 9.65
N ARG A 79 18.27 1.65 10.73
CA ARG A 79 19.57 0.94 10.63
C ARG A 79 19.42 -0.37 9.84
N LEU A 80 18.37 -1.13 10.12
CA LEU A 80 18.07 -2.36 9.39
C LEU A 80 17.76 -2.09 7.92
N SER A 81 17.06 -1.00 7.58
CA SER A 81 16.77 -0.64 6.19
C SER A 81 18.05 -0.36 5.40
N LYS A 82 19.03 0.30 6.03
CA LYS A 82 20.35 0.55 5.44
C LYS A 82 21.15 -0.73 5.27
N ALA A 83 21.21 -1.57 6.31
CA ALA A 83 21.97 -2.82 6.26
C ALA A 83 21.38 -3.80 5.25
N LEU A 84 20.05 -3.91 5.18
CA LEU A 84 19.36 -4.76 4.20
C LEU A 84 19.26 -4.12 2.82
N ASP A 85 19.83 -2.94 2.59
CA ASP A 85 19.73 -2.16 1.34
C ASP A 85 18.30 -2.19 0.77
N SER A 86 17.37 -1.70 1.60
CA SER A 86 15.94 -1.71 1.36
C SER A 86 15.32 -0.37 1.75
N ALA A 87 14.31 0.06 1.00
CA ALA A 87 13.59 1.29 1.32
C ALA A 87 12.93 1.17 2.70
N PHE A 88 13.14 2.17 3.56
CA PHE A 88 12.52 2.25 4.88
C PHE A 88 10.98 2.06 4.83
N GLY A 89 10.32 2.66 3.83
CA GLY A 89 8.88 2.49 3.61
C GLY A 89 8.47 1.04 3.32
N ARG A 90 9.32 0.24 2.69
CA ARG A 90 9.05 -1.18 2.44
C ARG A 90 8.99 -1.99 3.74
N LEU A 91 9.77 -1.61 4.75
CA LEU A 91 9.80 -2.25 6.07
C LEU A 91 8.62 -1.80 6.96
N VAL A 92 8.28 -0.50 6.94
CA VAL A 92 7.26 0.06 7.85
C VAL A 92 5.84 -0.03 7.31
N SER A 93 5.63 0.40 6.07
CA SER A 93 4.30 0.44 5.44
C SER A 93 3.92 -0.84 4.71
N GLY A 94 4.90 -1.72 4.45
CA GLY A 94 4.72 -2.82 3.51
C GLY A 94 4.50 -2.32 2.08
N VAL A 95 4.39 -3.26 1.14
CA VAL A 95 3.74 -2.98 -0.14
C VAL A 95 2.25 -2.87 0.12
N GLY A 96 1.61 -1.77 -0.32
CA GLY A 96 0.18 -1.58 -0.14
C GLY A 96 -0.63 -2.76 -0.68
N ASP A 97 -1.76 -3.01 -0.04
CA ASP A 97 -2.57 -4.22 -0.26
C ASP A 97 -3.13 -4.33 -1.69
N LYS A 98 -3.11 -3.23 -2.46
CA LYS A 98 -3.62 -3.15 -3.82
C LYS A 98 -2.50 -2.76 -4.78
N LEU A 99 -2.27 -3.57 -5.80
CA LEU A 99 -1.32 -3.29 -6.90
C LEU A 99 -1.72 -2.04 -7.70
N TYR A 100 -3.03 -1.79 -7.79
CA TYR A 100 -3.61 -0.63 -8.45
C TYR A 100 -4.92 -0.25 -7.74
N SER A 101 -5.33 1.01 -7.89
CA SER A 101 -6.68 1.44 -7.53
C SER A 101 -7.27 2.22 -8.70
N ILE A 102 -8.51 1.90 -9.05
CA ILE A 102 -9.30 2.73 -9.95
C ILE A 102 -10.07 3.71 -9.06
N THR A 103 -9.82 5.01 -9.22
CA THR A 103 -10.55 6.07 -8.50
C THR A 103 -11.39 6.85 -9.50
N ARG A 104 -12.72 6.74 -9.39
CA ARG A 104 -13.64 7.50 -10.25
C ARG A 104 -13.66 8.97 -9.88
N LYS A 105 -14.23 9.82 -10.74
CA LYS A 105 -14.26 11.28 -10.57
C LYS A 105 -14.78 11.71 -9.19
N ASP A 106 -15.83 11.04 -8.73
CA ASP A 106 -16.59 11.41 -7.53
C ASP A 106 -16.04 10.76 -6.25
N GLU A 107 -15.10 9.82 -6.38
CA GLU A 107 -14.47 9.10 -5.25
C GLU A 107 -13.12 9.71 -4.85
N ARG A 108 -12.66 10.75 -5.56
CA ARG A 108 -11.38 11.40 -5.32
C ARG A 108 -11.41 12.11 -3.96
N ARG A 109 -10.45 11.78 -3.10
CA ARG A 109 -10.31 12.45 -1.79
C ARG A 109 -9.49 13.72 -1.95
N THR A 110 -10.05 14.85 -1.51
CA THR A 110 -9.30 16.11 -1.38
C THR A 110 -8.29 15.96 -0.25
N ILE A 111 -7.01 16.24 -0.53
CA ILE A 111 -5.93 16.20 0.44
C ILE A 111 -5.46 17.62 0.70
N SER A 112 -5.43 18.01 1.98
CA SER A 112 -4.80 19.27 2.36
C SER A 112 -3.29 19.10 2.36
N ARG A 113 -2.59 19.88 1.53
CA ARG A 113 -1.14 20.02 1.57
C ARG A 113 -0.82 21.48 1.82
N SER A 114 -0.01 21.76 2.84
CA SER A 114 0.45 23.12 3.10
C SER A 114 1.50 23.50 2.06
N THR A 115 1.12 24.33 1.10
CA THR A 115 1.99 24.82 0.04
C THR A 115 2.66 26.15 0.39
N SER A 116 2.18 26.85 1.42
CA SER A 116 2.67 28.17 1.78
C SER A 116 3.37 28.16 3.14
N LYS A 117 4.65 28.54 3.14
CA LYS A 117 5.45 28.74 4.38
C LYS A 117 4.98 29.94 5.22
N LYS A 118 3.94 30.66 4.82
CA LYS A 118 3.40 31.81 5.56
C LYS A 118 1.94 32.03 5.18
N GLY A 119 1.01 31.54 6.01
CA GLY A 119 -0.31 32.11 6.31
C GLY A 119 -1.18 32.78 5.23
N GLN A 120 -0.95 32.59 3.93
CA GLN A 120 -1.65 33.32 2.88
C GLN A 120 -2.11 32.35 1.77
N LYS A 121 -3.44 32.24 1.70
CA LYS A 121 -4.34 31.62 0.71
C LYS A 121 -4.00 30.17 0.31
N GLN A 122 -5.00 29.30 0.37
CA GLN A 122 -4.91 27.94 -0.16
C GLN A 122 -4.97 28.01 -1.69
N ILE A 123 -3.82 28.28 -2.33
CA ILE A 123 -3.73 28.53 -3.78
C ILE A 123 -4.06 27.28 -4.60
N TYR A 124 -3.93 26.08 -4.01
CA TYR A 124 -4.09 24.82 -4.72
C TYR A 124 -5.01 23.86 -3.97
N THR A 125 -5.90 23.22 -4.72
CA THR A 125 -6.68 22.06 -4.29
C THR A 125 -6.08 20.80 -4.89
N TYR A 126 -5.71 19.85 -4.02
CA TYR A 126 -5.13 18.56 -4.39
C TYR A 126 -6.17 17.46 -4.22
N LYS A 127 -6.41 16.69 -5.28
CA LYS A 127 -7.29 15.50 -5.24
C LYS A 127 -6.48 14.25 -5.51
N SER A 128 -6.45 13.31 -4.58
CA SER A 128 -5.72 12.05 -4.74
C SER A 128 -6.37 11.17 -5.81
N LEU A 129 -5.55 10.65 -6.73
CA LEU A 129 -5.98 9.75 -7.80
C LEU A 129 -5.94 8.27 -7.42
N ALA A 130 -5.39 7.98 -6.25
CA ALA A 130 -5.34 6.64 -5.72
C ALA A 130 -5.17 6.81 -4.20
N PRO A 131 -6.24 6.99 -3.42
CA PRO A 131 -6.10 7.12 -1.98
C PRO A 131 -5.81 5.79 -1.29
N ASP A 132 -6.16 4.66 -1.92
CA ASP A 132 -6.16 3.35 -1.27
C ASP A 132 -4.91 2.49 -1.56
N VAL A 133 -4.00 2.92 -2.46
CA VAL A 133 -2.71 2.22 -2.66
C VAL A 133 -1.65 2.79 -1.71
N LYS A 134 -1.19 1.97 -0.76
CA LYS A 134 -0.21 2.37 0.26
C LYS A 134 1.22 1.99 -0.13
N GLY A 135 2.21 2.55 0.56
CA GLY A 135 3.63 2.13 0.43
C GLY A 135 4.32 2.59 -0.86
N ARG A 136 3.79 3.61 -1.54
CA ARG A 136 4.40 4.19 -2.74
C ARG A 136 5.37 5.32 -2.40
N HIS A 137 6.41 5.48 -3.21
CA HIS A 137 7.37 6.58 -3.09
C HIS A 137 6.81 7.93 -3.57
N MET A 138 5.82 7.90 -4.47
CA MET A 138 5.23 9.09 -5.08
C MET A 138 3.70 8.97 -5.11
N GLU A 139 2.99 10.02 -4.70
CA GLU A 139 1.54 10.09 -4.76
C GLU A 139 1.08 10.89 -5.98
N ALA A 140 0.10 10.35 -6.71
CA ALA A 140 -0.48 11.01 -7.88
C ALA A 140 -1.68 11.87 -7.48
N PHE A 141 -1.68 13.12 -7.95
CA PHE A 141 -2.70 14.11 -7.66
C PHE A 141 -3.22 14.76 -8.93
N LEU A 142 -4.51 15.11 -8.89
CA LEU A 142 -5.06 16.16 -9.73
C LEU A 142 -4.97 17.47 -8.95
N VAL A 143 -4.22 18.44 -9.49
CA VAL A 143 -3.98 19.73 -8.85
C VAL A 143 -4.78 20.79 -9.61
N GLN A 144 -5.58 21.55 -8.88
CA GLN A 144 -6.33 22.67 -9.42
C GLN A 144 -5.92 23.94 -8.70
N LEU A 145 -5.58 24.98 -9.47
CA LEU A 145 -5.37 26.33 -8.95
C LEU A 145 -6.73 26.92 -8.55
N GLU A 146 -6.83 27.46 -7.33
CA GLU A 146 -8.00 28.22 -6.91
C GLU A 146 -7.79 29.70 -7.25
N GLU A 147 -8.76 30.30 -7.95
CA GLU A 147 -8.77 31.72 -8.33
C GLU A 147 -8.95 32.65 -7.11
#